data_AF-A0A858RB50-F1
#
_entry.id   AF-A0A858RB50-F1
#
_cell.length_a   1.000
_cell.length_b   1.000
_cell.length_c   1.000
_cell.angle_alpha   90.00
_cell.angle_beta   90.00
_cell.angle_gamma   90.00
#
_symmetry.space_group_name_H-M   'P 1'
#
loop_
_entity.id
_entity.type
_entity.pdbx_description
1 polymer ?
#
loop_
_entity_poly.entity_id
_entity_poly.type
_entity_poly.pdbx_seq_one_letter_code
_entity_poly.pdbx_strand_id
1 'polypeptide(L)'
;MPTLKQFEAALREQGQDAALAILAKLRERDRETRSIRPARKLTGKKMTPELAREVLHLHQTTDLTQQEIAFRLGVNQGRVNEVVKHGKWLSGDPTAPEAVSRDKAKKRAEAGVGIAPRKPKAKAKPKEAKPKPAEPTPAPKAGQLSFGL
;
A
#
# COMPACT_ATOMS: atom_id res chain seq x y z
N MET A 1 -2.07 -23.49 -15.58
CA MET A 1 -3.53 -23.29 -15.35
C MET A 1 -4.06 -22.35 -16.42
N PRO A 2 -5.21 -22.62 -17.03
CA PRO A 2 -5.79 -21.74 -18.05
C PRO A 2 -6.21 -20.39 -17.44
N THR A 3 -5.89 -19.30 -18.12
CA THR A 3 -6.34 -17.95 -17.75
C THR A 3 -7.77 -17.71 -18.26
N LEU A 4 -8.51 -16.79 -17.64
CA LEU A 4 -9.88 -16.44 -18.05
C LEU A 4 -9.96 -15.98 -19.53
N LYS A 5 -8.89 -15.37 -20.05
CA LYS A 5 -8.74 -15.03 -21.48
C LYS A 5 -8.58 -16.26 -22.38
N GLN A 6 -7.87 -17.29 -21.92
CA GLN A 6 -7.71 -18.53 -22.66
C GLN A 6 -9.03 -19.33 -22.71
N PHE A 7 -9.84 -19.26 -21.64
CA PHE A 7 -11.18 -19.83 -21.64
C PHE A 7 -12.13 -19.10 -22.60
N GLU A 8 -12.12 -17.77 -22.62
CA GLU A 8 -12.87 -16.97 -23.60
C GLU A 8 -12.46 -17.25 -25.05
N ALA A 9 -11.18 -17.49 -25.30
CA ALA A 9 -10.68 -17.87 -26.63
C ALA A 9 -11.23 -19.25 -27.05
N ALA A 10 -11.17 -20.25 -26.17
CA ALA A 10 -11.71 -21.59 -26.43
C ALA A 10 -13.23 -21.57 -26.69
N LEU A 11 -14.00 -20.77 -25.95
CA LEU A 11 -15.44 -20.62 -26.18
C LEU A 11 -15.76 -19.96 -27.53
N ARG A 12 -14.93 -19.01 -27.97
CA ARG A 12 -15.06 -18.38 -29.28
C ARG A 12 -14.72 -19.34 -30.42
N GLU A 13 -13.67 -20.15 -30.26
CA GLU A 13 -13.29 -21.19 -31.22
C GLU A 13 -14.38 -22.27 -31.37
N GLN A 14 -15.11 -22.56 -30.28
CA GLN A 14 -16.22 -23.51 -30.27
C GLN A 14 -17.57 -22.91 -30.66
N GLY A 15 -17.64 -21.60 -30.98
CA GLY A 15 -18.89 -20.93 -31.39
C GLY A 15 -19.95 -20.87 -30.29
N GLN A 16 -19.56 -20.91 -29.00
CA GLN A 16 -20.52 -20.91 -27.89
C GLN A 16 -20.94 -19.48 -27.47
N ASP A 17 -21.72 -18.83 -28.32
CA ASP A 17 -22.14 -17.42 -28.12
C ASP A 17 -22.96 -17.20 -26.84
N ALA A 18 -23.79 -18.18 -26.45
CA ALA A 18 -24.55 -18.12 -25.20
C ALA A 18 -23.63 -18.10 -23.96
N ALA A 19 -22.54 -18.86 -23.98
CA ALA A 19 -21.57 -18.89 -22.88
C ALA A 19 -20.78 -17.58 -22.79
N LEU A 20 -20.43 -16.98 -23.94
CA LEU A 20 -19.79 -15.67 -24.01
C LEU A 20 -20.70 -14.55 -23.46
N ALA A 21 -22.00 -14.61 -23.76
CA ALA A 21 -22.98 -13.65 -23.23
C ALA A 21 -23.13 -13.75 -21.70
N ILE A 22 -23.06 -14.96 -21.13
CA ILE A 22 -23.06 -15.17 -19.68
C ILE A 22 -21.77 -14.60 -19.08
N LEU A 23 -20.60 -14.88 -19.66
CA LEU A 23 -19.32 -14.33 -19.19
C LEU A 23 -19.32 -12.80 -19.17
N ALA A 24 -19.89 -12.15 -20.18
CA ALA A 24 -20.03 -10.70 -20.23
C ALA A 24 -20.83 -10.16 -19.03
N LYS A 25 -22.00 -10.75 -18.73
CA LYS A 25 -22.83 -10.39 -17.56
C LYS A 25 -22.11 -10.62 -16.23
N LEU A 26 -21.32 -11.70 -16.12
CA LEU A 26 -20.52 -11.96 -14.93
C LEU A 26 -19.43 -10.88 -14.74
N ARG A 27 -18.76 -10.45 -15.82
CA ARG A 27 -17.76 -9.38 -15.76
C ARG A 27 -18.34 -8.03 -15.37
N GLU A 28 -19.56 -7.71 -15.81
CA GLU A 28 -20.25 -6.49 -15.39
C GLU A 28 -20.50 -6.49 -13.88
N ARG A 29 -21.06 -7.58 -13.34
CA ARG A 29 -21.26 -7.74 -11.90
C ARG A 29 -19.95 -7.71 -11.10
N ASP A 30 -18.90 -8.33 -11.61
CA ASP A 30 -17.57 -8.30 -10.99
C ASP A 30 -16.98 -6.89 -11.00
N ARG A 31 -17.20 -6.10 -12.06
CA ARG A 31 -16.77 -4.69 -12.11
C ARG A 31 -17.53 -3.84 -11.10
N GLU A 32 -18.82 -4.06 -10.94
CA GLU A 32 -19.67 -3.35 -9.96
C GLU A 32 -19.26 -3.64 -8.52
N THR A 33 -18.92 -4.90 -8.23
CA THR A 33 -18.46 -5.33 -6.90
C THR A 33 -16.98 -5.07 -6.66
N ARG A 34 -16.22 -4.68 -7.70
CA ARG A 34 -14.81 -4.33 -7.58
C ARG A 34 -14.64 -3.05 -6.78
N SER A 35 -14.46 -3.21 -5.47
CA SER A 35 -13.97 -2.17 -4.58
C SER A 35 -12.61 -1.67 -5.07
N ILE A 36 -12.57 -0.46 -5.65
CA ILE A 36 -11.32 0.25 -5.91
C ILE A 36 -10.83 0.79 -4.57
N ARG A 37 -10.09 -0.04 -3.83
CA ARG A 37 -9.40 0.42 -2.63
C ARG A 37 -8.47 1.57 -3.03
N PRO A 38 -8.51 2.72 -2.33
CA PRO A 38 -7.61 3.82 -2.61
C PRO A 38 -6.17 3.31 -2.64
N ALA A 39 -5.41 3.67 -3.68
CA ALA A 39 -4.00 3.31 -3.79
C ALA A 39 -3.31 3.69 -2.47
N ARG A 40 -2.66 2.72 -1.81
CA ARG A 40 -1.90 3.00 -0.58
C ARG A 40 -0.93 4.13 -0.90
N LYS A 41 -0.99 5.21 -0.13
CA LYS A 41 -0.05 6.33 -0.27
C LYS A 41 1.35 5.75 -0.17
N LEU A 42 2.18 5.95 -1.19
CA LEU A 42 3.60 5.60 -1.10
C LEU A 42 4.16 6.29 0.15
N THR A 43 4.51 5.50 1.15
CA THR A 43 5.11 5.98 2.39
C THR A 43 6.57 6.36 2.15
N GLY A 44 7.03 7.40 2.82
CA GLY A 44 8.41 7.89 2.76
C GLY A 44 8.55 9.30 2.21
N LYS A 45 9.69 9.93 2.51
CA LYS A 45 10.14 11.19 1.92
C LYS A 45 10.17 11.06 0.40
N LYS A 46 9.81 12.15 -0.28
CA LYS A 46 9.92 12.21 -1.74
C LYS A 46 11.39 12.18 -2.12
N MET A 47 11.70 11.40 -3.15
CA MET A 47 13.05 11.34 -3.70
C MET A 47 13.45 12.68 -4.32
N THR A 48 14.69 13.09 -4.08
CA THR A 48 15.32 14.31 -4.62
C THR A 48 16.71 13.97 -5.15
N PRO A 49 17.33 14.83 -5.97
CA PRO A 49 18.68 14.60 -6.46
C PRO A 49 19.72 14.41 -5.35
N GLU A 50 19.65 15.22 -4.29
CA GLU A 50 20.56 15.09 -3.15
C GLU A 50 20.37 13.76 -2.41
N LEU A 51 19.12 13.34 -2.19
CA LEU A 51 18.82 12.02 -1.61
C LEU A 51 19.30 10.88 -2.50
N ALA A 52 19.25 11.02 -3.83
CA ALA A 52 19.74 10.01 -4.76
C ALA A 52 21.27 9.90 -4.71
N ARG A 53 21.99 11.01 -4.58
CA ARG A 53 23.45 11.01 -4.35
C ARG A 53 23.80 10.32 -3.03
N GLU A 54 23.07 10.62 -1.96
CA GLU A 54 23.28 10.00 -0.66
C GLU A 54 22.93 8.49 -0.66
N VAL A 55 21.91 8.08 -1.41
CA VAL A 55 21.63 6.66 -1.68
C VAL A 55 22.81 5.97 -2.35
N LEU A 56 23.38 6.56 -3.41
CA LEU A 56 24.54 6.00 -4.09
C LEU A 56 25.76 5.93 -3.17
N HIS A 57 25.99 6.98 -2.39
CA HIS A 57 27.07 7.01 -1.42
C HIS A 57 26.94 5.85 -0.43
N LEU A 58 25.79 5.72 0.26
CA LEU A 58 25.55 4.64 1.22
C LEU A 58 25.61 3.24 0.58
N HIS A 59 25.19 3.10 -0.68
CA HIS A 59 25.25 1.82 -1.38
C HIS A 59 26.68 1.42 -1.79
N GLN A 60 27.55 2.40 -2.05
CA GLN A 60 28.94 2.19 -2.44
C GLN A 60 29.87 2.05 -1.23
N THR A 61 29.61 2.78 -0.15
CA THR A 61 30.50 2.85 1.01
C THR A 61 30.07 1.94 2.16
N THR A 62 28.92 1.29 2.06
CA THR A 62 28.41 0.44 3.14
C THR A 62 27.72 -0.79 2.57
N ASP A 63 27.84 -1.92 3.26
CA ASP A 63 27.17 -3.18 2.92
C ASP A 63 25.67 -3.19 3.29
N LEU A 64 25.05 -2.01 3.36
CA LEU A 64 23.62 -1.92 3.67
C LEU A 64 22.78 -2.39 2.49
N THR A 65 21.76 -3.16 2.80
CA THR A 65 20.73 -3.54 1.85
C THR A 65 19.92 -2.30 1.44
N GLN A 66 19.30 -2.37 0.25
CA GLN A 66 18.43 -1.27 -0.22
C GLN A 66 17.27 -0.97 0.74
N GLN A 67 16.78 -1.98 1.48
CA GLN A 67 15.75 -1.81 2.49
C GLN A 67 16.27 -1.01 3.70
N GLU A 68 17.49 -1.28 4.14
CA GLU A 68 18.12 -0.56 5.25
C GLU A 68 18.44 0.88 4.85
N ILE A 69 18.96 1.12 3.65
CA ILE A 69 19.15 2.46 3.09
C ILE A 69 17.81 3.20 3.03
N ALA A 70 16.76 2.53 2.54
CA ALA A 70 15.41 3.09 2.48
C ALA A 70 14.86 3.46 3.88
N PHE A 71 15.07 2.60 4.87
CA PHE A 71 14.64 2.84 6.25
C PHE A 71 15.39 4.01 6.87
N ARG A 72 16.72 4.04 6.71
CA ARG A 72 17.60 5.08 7.25
C ARG A 72 17.29 6.46 6.68
N LEU A 73 17.10 6.55 5.36
CA LEU A 73 16.76 7.81 4.68
C LEU A 73 15.27 8.14 4.74
N GLY A 74 14.44 7.19 5.19
CA GLY A 74 12.99 7.32 5.26
C GLY A 74 12.33 7.43 3.89
N VAL A 75 12.86 6.75 2.87
CA VAL A 75 12.35 6.73 1.49
C VAL A 75 11.74 5.37 1.14
N ASN A 76 11.08 5.29 -0.02
CA ASN A 76 10.55 4.02 -0.51
C ASN A 76 11.67 3.15 -1.15
N GLN A 77 11.73 1.87 -0.78
CA GLN A 77 12.76 0.93 -1.29
C GLN A 77 12.77 0.80 -2.81
N GLY A 78 11.62 0.82 -3.48
CA GLY A 78 11.55 0.78 -4.95
C GLY A 78 12.27 1.96 -5.59
N ARG A 79 12.23 3.14 -4.95
CA ARG A 79 12.97 4.32 -5.42
C ARG A 79 14.48 4.20 -5.21
N VAL A 80 14.92 3.58 -4.12
CA VAL A 80 16.33 3.25 -3.90
C VAL A 80 16.84 2.33 -5.01
N ASN A 81 16.07 1.30 -5.36
CA ASN A 81 16.41 0.41 -6.46
C ASN A 81 16.52 1.14 -7.81
N GLU A 82 15.60 2.06 -8.11
CA GLU A 82 15.63 2.84 -9.35
C GLU A 82 16.84 3.79 -9.42
N VAL A 83 17.27 4.36 -8.29
CA VAL A 83 18.52 5.15 -8.22
C VAL A 83 19.73 4.26 -8.52
N VAL A 84 19.82 3.10 -7.86
CA VAL A 84 20.96 2.18 -8.01
C VAL A 84 21.03 1.58 -9.42
N LYS A 85 19.90 1.15 -9.99
CA LYS A 85 19.87 0.45 -11.29
C LYS A 85 19.87 1.38 -12.50
N HIS A 86 19.23 2.55 -12.37
CA HIS A 86 18.93 3.40 -13.52
C HIS A 86 19.41 4.84 -13.35
N GLY A 87 20.04 5.18 -12.21
CA GLY A 87 20.54 6.52 -11.97
C GLY A 87 19.46 7.60 -11.92
N LYS A 88 18.19 7.22 -11.70
CA LYS A 88 17.09 8.19 -11.67
C LYS A 88 17.31 9.20 -10.55
N TRP A 89 16.74 10.39 -10.73
CA TRP A 89 16.89 11.56 -9.85
C TRP A 89 18.30 12.20 -9.81
N LEU A 90 19.36 11.59 -10.36
CA LEU A 90 20.73 12.13 -10.28
C LEU A 90 20.99 13.34 -11.18
N SER A 91 20.39 13.37 -12.37
CA SER A 91 20.68 14.39 -13.39
C SER A 91 20.25 15.81 -12.98
N GLY A 92 19.35 15.93 -12.00
CA GLY A 92 18.79 17.22 -11.60
C GLY A 92 18.03 17.94 -12.72
N ASP A 93 17.78 17.26 -13.85
CA ASP A 93 17.14 17.83 -15.03
C ASP A 93 15.71 18.27 -14.68
N PRO A 94 15.40 19.57 -14.79
CA PRO A 94 14.08 20.10 -14.45
C PRO A 94 12.97 19.57 -15.37
N THR A 95 13.32 19.01 -16.53
CA THR A 95 12.35 18.45 -17.49
C THR A 95 12.06 16.97 -17.24
N ALA A 96 12.82 16.29 -16.37
CA ALA A 96 12.59 14.89 -16.06
C ALA A 96 11.18 14.67 -15.50
N PRO A 97 10.47 13.58 -15.88
CA PRO A 97 9.10 13.32 -15.44
C PRO A 97 8.97 13.25 -13.90
N GLU A 98 10.04 12.84 -13.22
CA GLU A 98 10.13 12.85 -11.76
C GLU A 98 10.23 14.26 -11.17
N ALA A 99 10.96 15.18 -11.82
CA ALA A 99 11.10 16.57 -11.41
C ALA A 99 9.78 17.34 -11.62
N VAL A 100 9.15 17.16 -12.79
CA VAL A 100 7.82 17.71 -13.10
C VAL A 100 6.78 17.22 -12.10
N SER A 101 6.80 15.93 -11.75
CA SER A 101 5.89 15.36 -10.75
C SER A 101 6.12 15.94 -9.35
N ARG A 102 7.39 16.15 -8.96
CA ARG A 102 7.75 16.77 -7.69
C ARG A 102 7.26 18.21 -7.62
N ASP A 103 7.55 19.01 -8.64
CA ASP A 103 7.26 20.44 -8.65
C ASP A 103 5.76 20.70 -8.78
N LYS A 104 5.05 19.91 -9.61
CA LYS A 104 3.58 19.93 -9.66
C LYS A 104 2.97 19.57 -8.30
N ALA A 105 3.53 18.61 -7.58
CA ALA A 105 3.05 18.26 -6.25
C ALA A 105 3.38 19.32 -5.19
N LYS A 106 4.52 20.01 -5.32
CA LYS A 106 4.92 21.11 -4.43
C LYS A 106 4.01 22.32 -4.65
N LYS A 107 3.79 22.73 -5.91
CA LYS A 107 2.84 23.79 -6.29
C LYS A 107 1.41 23.52 -5.81
N ARG A 108 0.91 22.28 -5.91
CA ARG A 108 -0.42 21.94 -5.37
C ARG A 108 -0.50 22.08 -3.85
N ALA A 109 0.56 21.69 -3.14
CA ALA A 109 0.61 21.84 -1.68
C ALA A 109 0.68 23.31 -1.26
N GLU A 110 1.47 24.13 -1.96
CA GLU A 110 1.57 25.59 -1.75
C GLU A 110 0.25 26.30 -2.08
N ALA A 111 -0.45 25.86 -3.13
CA ALA A 111 -1.77 26.38 -3.52
C ALA A 111 -2.93 25.88 -2.63
N GLY A 112 -2.66 25.08 -1.58
CA GLY A 112 -3.69 24.51 -0.72
C GLY A 112 -4.59 23.47 -1.40
N VAL A 113 -4.24 23.01 -2.60
CA VAL A 113 -5.05 22.07 -3.39
C VAL A 113 -4.70 20.63 -3.00
N GLY A 114 -5.54 20.05 -2.14
CA GLY A 114 -5.45 18.66 -1.69
C GLY A 114 -6.13 18.43 -0.35
N ILE A 115 -6.24 17.17 0.08
CA ILE A 115 -6.73 16.84 1.42
C ILE A 115 -5.68 17.34 2.42
N ALA A 116 -6.01 18.40 3.16
CA ALA A 116 -5.17 18.93 4.23
C ALA A 116 -4.73 17.78 5.15
N PRO A 117 -3.45 17.73 5.58
CA PRO A 117 -3.01 16.74 6.53
C PRO A 117 -3.92 16.80 7.76
N ARG A 118 -4.65 15.71 8.03
CA ARG A 118 -5.47 15.58 9.23
C ARG A 118 -4.57 15.92 10.41
N LYS A 119 -4.93 16.95 11.19
CA LYS A 119 -4.22 17.30 12.43
C LYS A 119 -3.98 15.99 13.20
N PRO A 120 -2.74 15.72 13.67
CA PRO A 120 -2.50 14.55 14.50
C PRO A 120 -3.51 14.60 15.64
N LYS A 121 -4.34 13.56 15.78
CA LYS A 121 -5.18 13.42 16.97
C LYS A 121 -4.24 13.53 18.15
N ALA A 122 -4.41 14.56 18.97
CA ALA A 122 -3.69 14.69 20.23
C ALA A 122 -3.78 13.32 20.91
N LYS A 123 -2.62 12.77 21.29
CA LYS A 123 -2.57 11.52 22.06
C LYS A 123 -3.59 11.67 23.19
N ALA A 124 -4.60 10.80 23.20
CA ALA A 124 -5.51 10.74 24.31
C ALA A 124 -4.64 10.64 25.57
N LYS A 125 -4.81 11.59 26.51
CA LYS A 125 -4.18 11.50 27.82
C LYS A 125 -4.42 10.08 28.36
N PRO A 126 -3.42 9.43 28.99
CA PRO A 126 -3.68 8.18 29.69
C PRO A 126 -4.87 8.41 30.62
N LYS A 127 -5.97 7.69 30.42
CA LYS A 127 -7.03 7.66 31.42
C LYS A 127 -6.37 7.10 32.68
N GLU A 128 -6.29 7.94 33.71
CA GLU A 128 -6.07 7.48 35.08
C GLU A 128 -6.89 6.22 35.30
N ALA A 129 -6.18 5.16 35.69
CA ALA A 129 -6.79 3.90 36.05
C ALA A 129 -7.76 4.16 37.21
N LYS A 130 -9.05 4.21 36.91
CA LYS A 130 -10.07 4.06 37.95
C LYS A 130 -9.87 2.68 38.59
N PRO A 131 -9.82 2.57 39.92
CA PRO A 131 -9.66 1.28 40.59
C PRO A 131 -10.83 0.37 40.21
N LYS A 132 -10.51 -0.85 39.79
CA LYS A 132 -11.49 -1.90 39.48
C LYS A 132 -12.35 -2.17 40.72
N PRO A 133 -13.70 -2.10 40.64
CA PRO A 133 -14.56 -2.69 41.65
C PRO A 133 -14.35 -4.21 41.64
N ALA A 134 -14.18 -4.79 42.84
CA ALA A 134 -13.99 -6.21 43.05
C ALA A 134 -15.14 -7.03 42.44
N GLU A 135 -14.80 -8.08 41.69
CA GLU A 135 -15.77 -9.05 41.19
C GLU A 135 -16.36 -9.85 42.37
N PRO A 136 -17.69 -9.93 42.52
CA PRO A 136 -18.30 -10.88 43.44
C PRO A 136 -18.34 -12.27 42.77
N THR A 137 -17.77 -13.25 43.44
CA THR A 137 -17.87 -14.67 43.08
C THR A 137 -19.32 -15.15 43.15
N PRO A 138 -19.82 -15.91 42.15
CA PRO A 138 -20.93 -16.83 42.37
C PRO A 138 -20.47 -18.30 42.29
N ALA A 139 -21.05 -19.07 43.21
CA ALA A 139 -20.81 -20.47 43.54
C ALA A 139 -21.29 -21.48 42.45
N PRO A 140 -20.96 -22.79 42.57
CA PRO A 140 -21.07 -23.77 41.49
C PRO A 140 -22.43 -24.49 41.46
N LYS A 141 -22.81 -25.01 40.28
CA LYS A 141 -23.69 -26.18 39.98
C LYS A 141 -23.92 -26.20 38.46
N ALA A 142 -23.57 -27.25 37.70
CA ALA A 142 -24.10 -28.62 37.62
C ALA A 142 -24.72 -28.82 36.22
N GLY A 143 -24.44 -29.96 35.57
CA GLY A 143 -25.06 -30.39 34.31
C GLY A 143 -24.05 -30.55 33.16
N GLN A 144 -23.58 -31.79 32.91
CA GLN A 144 -23.89 -32.61 31.71
C GLN A 144 -23.24 -32.04 30.43
N LEU A 145 -22.40 -32.76 29.69
CA LEU A 145 -22.68 -34.06 29.08
C LEU A 145 -21.38 -34.86 28.82
N SER A 146 -21.45 -36.13 29.14
CA SER A 146 -20.56 -37.22 28.74
C SER A 146 -20.63 -37.50 27.24
N PHE A 147 -19.48 -37.69 26.59
CA PHE A 147 -19.37 -38.51 25.37
C PHE A 147 -18.45 -39.69 25.68
N GLY A 148 -19.01 -40.89 25.53
CA GLY A 148 -18.34 -42.17 25.75
C GLY A 148 -17.40 -42.56 24.60
N LEU A 149 -16.49 -43.48 24.93
CA LEU A 149 -15.85 -44.41 24.01
C LEU A 149 -16.71 -45.67 23.89
#